data_AF-A0A3M7H7N3-F1
#
_entry.id   AF-A0A3M7H7N3-F1
#
_cell.length_a   1.000
_cell.length_b   1.000
_cell.length_c   1.000
_cell.angle_alpha   90.00
_cell.angle_beta   90.00
_cell.angle_gamma   90.00
#
_symmetry.space_group_name_H-M   'P 1'
#
loop_
_entity.id
_entity.type
_entity.pdbx_description
1 polymer ?
#
loop_
_entity_poly.entity_id
_entity_poly.type
_entity_poly.pdbx_seq_one_letter_code
_entity_poly.pdbx_strand_id
1 'polypeptide(L)' 'MASDDTTLSAQVNRLNVNEEEPSGTAPSELVTVVDDLLAQLQTKFSNVSAELGKGGSQP' A
#
# COMPACT_ATOMS: atom_id res chain seq x y z
N MET A 1 -8.31 -12.17 16.04
CA MET A 1 -8.12 -11.89 14.61
C MET A 1 -6.66 -11.57 14.42
N ALA A 2 -5.90 -12.48 13.79
CA ALA A 2 -4.49 -12.29 13.50
C ALA A 2 -4.26 -12.92 12.13
N SER A 3 -4.34 -12.13 11.04
CA SER A 3 -3.92 -12.53 9.68
C SER A 3 -4.03 -11.34 8.69
N ASP A 4 -3.47 -10.18 9.01
CA ASP A 4 -3.33 -9.09 8.00
C ASP A 4 -1.89 -8.97 7.47
N ASP A 5 -0.90 -9.56 8.14
CA ASP A 5 0.51 -9.49 7.72
C ASP A 5 0.84 -10.50 6.61
N THR A 6 0.12 -11.62 6.57
CA THR A 6 0.26 -12.69 5.55
C THR A 6 -0.22 -12.25 4.16
N THR A 7 -0.97 -11.15 4.06
CA THR A 7 -1.55 -10.70 2.78
C THR A 7 -0.63 -9.77 2.01
N LEU A 8 0.14 -8.89 2.68
CA LEU A 8 1.00 -7.92 2.01
C LEU A 8 2.24 -8.57 1.40
N SER A 9 2.91 -9.43 2.17
CA SER A 9 4.11 -10.13 1.72
C SER A 9 3.81 -11.05 0.51
N ALA A 10 2.64 -11.69 0.50
CA ALA A 10 2.18 -12.49 -0.62
C ALA A 10 1.81 -11.65 -1.86
N GLN A 11 1.27 -10.44 -1.66
CA GLN A 11 0.97 -9.50 -2.75
C GLN A 11 2.26 -8.91 -3.36
N VAL A 12 3.26 -8.57 -2.53
CA VAL A 12 4.57 -8.09 -3.00
C VAL A 12 5.31 -9.19 -3.77
N ASN A 13 5.25 -10.44 -3.31
CA ASN A 13 5.86 -11.57 -4.01
C ASN A 13 5.25 -11.81 -5.40
N ARG A 14 3.97 -11.49 -5.60
CA ARG A 14 3.30 -11.54 -6.93
C ARG A 14 3.72 -10.41 -7.86
N LEU A 15 4.18 -9.29 -7.32
CA LEU A 15 4.70 -8.14 -8.07
C LEU A 15 6.21 -8.25 -8.34
N ASN A 16 6.88 -9.30 -7.86
CA ASN A 16 8.31 -9.51 -8.10
C ASN A 16 8.52 -9.95 -9.56
N VAL A 17 8.75 -8.96 -10.44
CA VAL A 17 8.85 -9.05 -11.91
C VAL A 17 10.13 -9.74 -12.41
N ASN A 18 10.67 -10.70 -11.65
CA ASN A 18 11.78 -11.55 -12.10
C ASN A 18 11.20 -12.83 -12.69
N GLU A 19 10.87 -12.73 -13.98
CA GLU A 19 10.88 -13.76 -15.03
C GLU A 19 10.58 -15.22 -14.61
N GLU A 20 9.33 -15.67 -14.84
CA GLU A 20 8.98 -16.75 -15.79
C GLU A 20 7.46 -17.00 -15.71
N GLU A 21 6.81 -17.09 -16.87
CA GLU A 21 5.39 -17.35 -17.17
C GLU A 21 4.49 -16.15 -17.55
N PRO A 22 3.90 -16.15 -18.76
CA PRO A 22 3.11 -15.05 -19.30
C PRO A 22 1.69 -15.07 -18.72
N SER A 23 1.53 -14.68 -17.47
CA SER A 23 0.22 -14.61 -16.81
C SER A 23 -0.27 -13.17 -16.66
N GLY A 24 -0.55 -12.54 -17.80
CA GLY A 24 -1.83 -11.86 -18.04
C GLY A 24 -2.30 -10.68 -17.15
N THR A 25 -1.50 -10.09 -16.27
CA THR A 25 -1.90 -8.80 -15.67
C THR A 25 -1.69 -7.68 -16.67
N ALA A 26 -2.78 -7.06 -17.12
CA ALA A 26 -2.68 -5.94 -18.04
C ALA A 26 -1.95 -4.78 -17.35
N PRO A 27 -1.13 -3.98 -18.07
CA PRO A 27 -0.44 -2.82 -17.51
C PRO A 27 -1.38 -1.86 -16.74
N SER A 28 -2.64 -1.80 -17.18
CA SER A 28 -3.72 -1.02 -16.56
C SER A 28 -4.10 -1.49 -15.14
N GLU A 29 -4.03 -2.80 -14.87
CA GLU A 29 -4.29 -3.34 -13.54
C GLU A 29 -3.17 -2.98 -12.58
N LEU A 30 -1.92 -3.01 -13.04
CA LEU A 30 -0.78 -2.56 -12.24
C LEU A 30 -0.90 -1.07 -11.87
N VAL A 31 -1.28 -0.22 -12.82
CA VAL A 31 -1.47 1.22 -12.58
C VAL A 31 -2.56 1.45 -11.53
N THR A 32 -3.68 0.73 -11.63
CA THR A 32 -4.79 0.84 -10.67
C THR A 32 -4.35 0.44 -9.25
N VAL A 33 -3.60 -0.66 -9.13
CA VAL A 33 -3.06 -1.11 -7.84
C VAL A 33 -2.07 -0.09 -7.25
N VAL A 34 -1.24 0.53 -8.08
CA VAL A 34 -0.30 1.58 -7.63
C VAL A 34 -1.04 2.83 -7.16
N ASP A 35 -2.08 3.26 -7.86
CA ASP A 35 -2.92 4.40 -7.45
C ASP A 35 -3.63 4.13 -6.13
N ASP A 36 -4.19 2.94 -5.95
CA ASP A 36 -4.84 2.53 -4.69
C ASP A 36 -3.84 2.50 -3.52
N LEU A 37 -2.62 2.00 -3.74
CA LEU A 37 -1.56 2.00 -2.73
C LEU A 37 -1.10 3.44 -2.39
N LEU A 38 -1.00 4.31 -3.39
CA LEU A 38 -0.65 5.72 -3.19
C LEU A 38 -1.71 6.46 -2.37
N ALA A 39 -2.99 6.24 -2.66
CA ALA A 39 -4.11 6.80 -1.90
C ALA A 39 -4.13 6.32 -0.44
N GLN A 40 -3.85 5.03 -0.21
CA GLN A 40 -3.73 4.46 1.13
C GLN A 40 -2.56 5.07 1.91
N LEU A 41 -1.41 5.29 1.25
CA LEU A 41 -0.25 5.94 1.86
C LEU A 41 -0.54 7.40 2.22
N GLN A 42 -1.17 8.17 1.33
CA GLN A 42 -1.57 9.55 1.59
C GLN A 42 -2.53 9.67 2.78
N THR A 43 -3.48 8.73 2.88
CA THR A 43 -4.43 8.67 4.01
C THR A 43 -3.69 8.39 5.32
N LYS A 44 -2.81 7.39 5.35
CA LYS A 44 -1.98 7.09 6.54
C LYS A 44 -1.09 8.28 6.92
N PHE A 45 -0.45 8.93 5.95
CA PHE A 45 0.40 10.10 6.20
C PHE A 45 -0.40 11.27 6.77
N SER A 46 -1.59 11.52 6.25
CA SER A 46 -2.49 12.58 6.75
C SER A 46 -2.93 12.30 8.19
N ASN A 47 -3.25 11.04 8.51
CA ASN A 47 -3.62 10.63 9.86
C ASN A 47 -2.45 10.80 10.84
N VAL A 48 -1.25 10.31 10.50
CA VAL A 48 -0.04 10.47 11.32
C VAL A 48 0.32 11.95 11.48
N SER A 49 0.23 12.73 10.41
CA SER A 49 0.48 14.17 10.46
C SER A 49 -0.51 14.90 11.35
N ALA A 50 -1.78 14.49 11.35
CA ALA A 50 -2.80 15.04 12.24
C ALA A 50 -2.55 14.67 13.71
N GLU A 51 -2.08 13.45 13.99
CA GLU A 51 -1.69 13.04 15.35
C GLU A 51 -0.46 13.81 15.85
N LEU A 52 0.57 13.97 15.01
CA LEU A 52 1.75 14.76 15.33
C LEU A 52 1.41 16.25 15.51
N GLY A 53 0.52 16.81 14.68
CA GLY A 53 0.05 18.19 14.80
C GLY A 53 -0.79 18.44 16.06
N LYS A 54 -1.55 17.43 16.52
CA LYS A 54 -2.30 17.50 17.78
C LYS A 54 -1.40 17.37 19.02
N GLY A 55 -0.23 16.73 18.90
CA GLY A 55 0.75 16.62 19.98
C GLY A 55 1.55 17.91 20.28
N GLY A 56 1.46 18.94 19.43
CA GLY A 56 2.24 20.18 19.54
C GLY A 56 1.46 21.42 20.01
N SER A 57 0.17 21.31 20.35
CA SER A 57 -0.64 22.43 20.82
C SER A 57 -1.65 21.94 21.86
N GLN A 58 -1.16 21.71 23.08
CA GLN A 58 -1.99 21.72 24.26
C GLN A 58 -1.64 22.99 25.06
N PRO A 59 -2.61 23.84 25.44
CA PRO A 59 -2.38 24.88 26.45
C PRO A 59 -2.02 24.28 27.81
#